data_AF-A0A9E5FZ01-F1
#
_entry.id   AF-A0A9E5FZ01-F1
#
_cell.length_a   1.000
_cell.length_b   1.000
_cell.length_c   1.000
_cell.angle_alpha   90.00
_cell.angle_beta   90.00
_cell.angle_gamma   90.00
#
_symmetry.space_group_name_H-M   'P 1'
#
loop_
_entity.id
_entity.type
_entity.pdbx_description
1 polymer ?
#
loop_
_entity_poly.entity_id
_entity_poly.type
_entity_poly.pdbx_seq_one_letter_code
_entity_poly.pdbx_strand_id
1 'polypeptide(L)'
;MKREASIGVFISAVALIGMLSIPYVFPLIEEGQHLREHAAAESDATAERAGTVADGVVLAAGDRAHGHELALTAPHWYVTVHGDAGALAQVFAIDGSGKVLGPVLGPIPAKEPPLSELRGMEILGNGDLAVMSAKSESTRVIVFGTPDDRTGIRPYKATWISGGTANPGMVHTYQIAVGPDGSLYASNQDTNTITRYHGLGRGNAGKPLPVASGLEDFGTL
;
A
#
# COMPACT_ATOMS: atom_id res chain seq x y z
N MET A 1 -66.42 -7.94 -16.91
CA MET A 1 -65.82 -7.24 -15.74
C MET A 1 -64.33 -7.57 -15.68
N LYS A 2 -63.45 -6.66 -16.09
CA LYS A 2 -62.01 -6.81 -15.82
C LYS A 2 -61.79 -6.35 -14.37
N ARG A 3 -61.39 -7.27 -13.48
CA ARG A 3 -60.96 -6.91 -12.13
C ARG A 3 -59.54 -6.39 -12.25
N GLU A 4 -59.37 -5.07 -12.18
CA GLU A 4 -58.04 -4.49 -12.04
C GLU A 4 -57.57 -4.68 -10.60
N ALA A 5 -56.40 -5.30 -10.44
CA ALA A 5 -55.79 -5.45 -9.12
C ALA A 5 -55.39 -4.07 -8.58
N SER A 6 -55.76 -3.79 -7.33
CA SER A 6 -55.38 -2.54 -6.66
C SER A 6 -53.86 -2.39 -6.64
N ILE A 7 -53.37 -1.17 -6.89
CA ILE A 7 -51.94 -0.80 -6.85
C ILE A 7 -51.26 -1.29 -5.55
N GLY A 8 -51.99 -1.30 -4.42
CA GLY A 8 -51.47 -1.82 -3.15
C GLY A 8 -51.14 -3.32 -3.18
N VAL A 9 -51.95 -4.13 -3.87
CA VAL A 9 -51.70 -5.58 -4.04
C VAL A 9 -50.47 -5.81 -4.93
N PHE A 10 -50.28 -4.97 -5.94
CA PHE A 10 -49.12 -5.05 -6.83
C PHE A 10 -47.82 -4.69 -6.08
N ILE A 11 -47.84 -3.63 -5.27
CA ILE A 11 -46.69 -3.24 -4.43
C ILE A 11 -46.35 -4.33 -3.42
N SER A 12 -47.35 -4.92 -2.74
CA SER A 12 -47.10 -6.01 -1.79
C SER A 12 -46.57 -7.28 -2.45
N ALA A 13 -47.04 -7.62 -3.66
CA ALA A 13 -46.53 -8.76 -4.41
C ALA A 13 -45.06 -8.56 -4.83
N VAL A 14 -44.70 -7.36 -5.30
CA VAL A 14 -43.30 -7.01 -5.64
C VAL A 14 -42.40 -7.04 -4.39
N ALA A 15 -42.87 -6.52 -3.26
CA ALA A 15 -42.11 -6.54 -2.01
C ALA A 15 -41.88 -7.98 -1.50
N LEU A 16 -42.89 -8.85 -1.59
CA LEU A 16 -42.76 -10.26 -1.21
C LEU A 16 -41.80 -11.03 -2.14
N ILE A 17 -41.86 -10.77 -3.45
CA ILE A 17 -40.90 -11.34 -4.42
C ILE A 17 -39.49 -10.86 -4.12
N GLY A 18 -39.30 -9.57 -3.80
CA GLY A 18 -38.04 -9.02 -3.34
C GLY A 18 -37.51 -9.74 -2.09
N MET A 19 -38.31 -9.83 -1.03
CA MET A 19 -37.91 -10.51 0.21
C MET A 19 -37.58 -12.00 0.02
N LEU A 20 -38.30 -12.71 -0.86
CA LEU A 20 -38.04 -14.12 -1.14
C LEU A 20 -36.82 -14.34 -2.04
N SER A 21 -36.45 -13.35 -2.86
CA SER A 21 -35.31 -13.46 -3.79
C SER A 21 -33.99 -12.95 -3.22
N ILE A 22 -34.01 -11.97 -2.31
CA ILE A 22 -32.80 -11.41 -1.66
C ILE A 22 -31.86 -12.49 -1.10
N PRO A 23 -32.30 -13.53 -0.38
CA PRO A 23 -31.41 -14.56 0.17
C PRO A 23 -30.65 -15.36 -0.89
N TYR A 24 -31.15 -15.39 -2.13
CA TYR A 24 -30.56 -16.14 -3.24
C TYR A 24 -29.78 -15.24 -4.20
N VAL A 25 -30.23 -13.99 -4.38
CA VAL A 25 -29.60 -13.04 -5.30
C VAL A 25 -28.39 -12.36 -4.65
N PHE A 26 -28.44 -12.07 -3.36
CA PHE A 26 -27.38 -11.35 -2.67
C PHE A 26 -26.04 -12.12 -2.63
N PRO A 27 -26.01 -13.43 -2.30
CA PRO A 27 -24.77 -14.20 -2.35
C PRO A 27 -24.17 -14.28 -3.75
N LEU A 28 -25.00 -14.36 -4.80
CA LEU A 28 -24.53 -14.37 -6.20
C LEU A 28 -23.92 -13.03 -6.62
N ILE A 29 -24.43 -11.91 -6.08
CA ILE A 29 -23.86 -10.58 -6.33
C ILE A 29 -22.49 -10.47 -5.66
N GLU A 30 -22.37 -10.90 -4.40
CA GLU A 30 -21.09 -10.90 -3.66
C GLU A 30 -20.07 -11.82 -4.32
N GLU A 31 -20.45 -13.04 -4.70
CA GLU A 31 -19.60 -13.97 -5.43
C GLU A 31 -19.14 -13.36 -6.76
N GLY A 32 -20.06 -12.71 -7.49
CA GLY A 32 -19.73 -11.99 -8.72
C GLY A 32 -18.82 -10.78 -8.49
N GLN A 33 -18.86 -10.11 -7.34
CA GLN A 33 -17.91 -9.07 -6.97
C GLN A 33 -16.53 -9.66 -6.67
N HIS A 34 -16.46 -10.69 -5.82
CA HIS A 34 -15.21 -11.39 -5.49
C HIS A 34 -14.51 -11.97 -6.72
N LEU A 35 -15.24 -12.59 -7.64
CA LEU A 35 -14.67 -13.13 -8.88
C LEU A 35 -14.08 -12.02 -9.77
N ARG A 36 -14.73 -10.85 -9.83
CA ARG A 36 -14.21 -9.69 -10.57
C ARG A 36 -12.96 -9.10 -9.92
N GLU A 37 -12.95 -8.99 -8.60
CA GLU A 37 -11.77 -8.55 -7.84
C GLU A 37 -10.59 -9.51 -8.02
N HIS A 38 -10.85 -10.82 -7.97
CA HIS A 38 -9.84 -11.84 -8.22
C HIS A 38 -9.27 -11.77 -9.64
N ALA A 39 -10.13 -11.66 -10.65
CA ALA A 39 -9.70 -11.52 -12.04
C ALA A 39 -8.89 -10.23 -12.28
N ALA A 40 -9.26 -9.13 -11.62
CA ALA A 40 -8.50 -7.89 -11.66
C ALA A 40 -7.11 -8.06 -11.00
N ALA A 41 -7.05 -8.70 -9.83
CA ALA A 41 -5.78 -8.99 -9.16
C ALA A 41 -4.87 -9.92 -9.98
N GLU A 42 -5.43 -10.94 -10.66
CA GLU A 42 -4.67 -11.82 -11.56
C GLU A 42 -4.13 -11.06 -12.78
N SER A 43 -4.93 -10.14 -13.34
CA SER A 43 -4.49 -9.25 -14.42
C SER A 43 -3.35 -8.35 -13.98
N ASP A 44 -3.49 -7.69 -12.83
CA ASP A 44 -2.45 -6.83 -12.23
C ASP A 44 -1.16 -7.63 -11.99
N ALA A 45 -1.26 -8.82 -11.40
CA ALA A 45 -0.13 -9.71 -11.16
C ALA A 45 0.55 -10.17 -12.46
N THR A 46 -0.22 -10.39 -13.52
CA THR A 46 0.32 -10.75 -14.85
C THR A 46 1.07 -9.57 -15.47
N ALA A 47 0.52 -8.35 -15.36
CA ALA A 47 1.17 -7.14 -15.83
C ALA A 47 2.45 -6.80 -15.04
N GLU A 48 2.48 -7.10 -13.74
CA GLU A 48 3.70 -6.97 -12.94
C GLU A 48 4.79 -7.95 -13.36
N ARG A 49 4.44 -9.24 -13.58
CA ARG A 49 5.39 -10.24 -14.09
C ARG A 49 5.90 -9.90 -15.49
N ALA A 50 5.06 -9.28 -16.32
CA ALA A 50 5.44 -8.80 -17.65
C ALA A 50 6.32 -7.54 -17.60
N GLY A 51 6.49 -6.92 -16.42
CA GLY A 51 7.27 -5.70 -16.24
C GLY A 51 6.61 -4.44 -16.81
N THR A 52 5.34 -4.52 -17.23
CA THR A 52 4.56 -3.38 -17.75
C THR A 52 3.90 -2.56 -16.65
N VAL A 53 3.78 -3.14 -15.45
CA VAL A 53 3.30 -2.50 -14.24
C VAL A 53 4.31 -2.80 -13.12
N ALA A 54 4.47 -1.90 -12.18
CA ALA A 54 5.07 -2.19 -10.88
C ALA A 54 4.34 -1.41 -9.81
N ASP A 55 3.92 -2.10 -8.75
CA ASP A 55 3.23 -1.53 -7.60
C ASP A 55 1.92 -0.81 -7.98
N GLY A 56 1.22 -1.37 -8.96
CA GLY A 56 0.01 -0.78 -9.54
C GLY A 56 0.25 0.49 -10.39
N VAL A 57 1.50 0.82 -10.73
CA VAL A 57 1.85 1.91 -11.64
C VAL A 57 2.24 1.35 -13.01
N VAL A 58 1.59 1.83 -14.07
CA VAL A 58 1.98 1.49 -15.46
C VAL A 58 3.34 2.12 -15.75
N LEU A 59 4.27 1.29 -16.20
CA LEU A 59 5.63 1.71 -16.53
C LEU A 59 5.76 1.96 -18.03
N ALA A 60 6.62 2.90 -18.42
CA ALA A 60 6.95 3.07 -19.83
C ALA A 60 7.82 1.90 -20.32
N ALA A 61 7.72 1.59 -21.62
CA ALA A 61 8.55 0.55 -22.21
C ALA A 61 10.04 0.91 -22.06
N GLY A 62 10.80 0.06 -21.35
CA GLY A 62 12.22 0.27 -21.06
C GLY A 62 12.54 0.70 -19.62
N ASP A 63 11.55 1.09 -18.81
CA ASP A 63 11.77 1.51 -17.41
C ASP A 63 12.23 0.36 -16.50
N ARG A 64 11.87 -0.89 -16.84
CA ARG A 64 12.43 -2.12 -16.23
C ARG A 64 13.50 -2.77 -17.09
N ALA A 65 14.10 -2.08 -18.06
CA ALA A 65 15.35 -2.58 -18.60
C ALA A 65 16.28 -2.72 -17.39
N HIS A 66 16.60 -3.97 -17.02
CA HIS A 66 17.72 -4.26 -16.15
C HIS A 66 18.94 -3.76 -16.91
N GLY A 67 19.20 -2.45 -16.84
CA GLY A 67 20.43 -1.84 -17.30
C GLY A 67 21.48 -2.50 -16.44
N HIS A 68 22.09 -3.56 -16.97
CA HIS A 68 23.05 -4.38 -16.24
C HIS A 68 24.34 -3.61 -15.91
N GLU A 69 24.38 -2.30 -16.16
CA GLU A 69 25.45 -1.40 -15.75
C GLU A 69 24.83 -0.08 -15.27
N LEU A 70 24.37 -0.04 -14.01
CA LEU A 70 24.42 1.21 -13.28
C LEU A 70 25.89 1.67 -13.23
N ALA A 71 26.14 2.95 -13.49
CA ALA A 71 27.49 3.50 -13.32
C ALA A 71 28.03 3.13 -11.93
N LEU A 72 29.34 2.86 -11.82
CA LEU A 72 29.94 2.46 -10.54
C LEU A 72 29.70 3.50 -9.43
N THR A 73 29.51 4.77 -9.80
CA THR A 73 29.24 5.90 -8.90
C THR A 73 27.75 6.14 -8.63
N ALA A 74 26.85 5.40 -9.28
CA ALA A 74 25.41 5.48 -9.02
C ALA A 74 25.06 4.74 -7.71
N PRO A 75 23.95 5.08 -7.04
CA PRO A 75 23.45 4.30 -5.90
C PRO A 75 23.17 2.84 -6.30
N HIS A 76 23.83 1.88 -5.65
CA HIS A 76 23.60 0.44 -5.84
C HIS A 76 22.91 -0.18 -4.63
N TRP A 77 23.19 0.35 -3.44
CA TRP A 77 22.61 -0.14 -2.19
C TRP A 77 21.99 1.02 -1.41
N TYR A 78 20.91 0.71 -0.71
CA TYR A 78 20.36 1.56 0.33
C TYR A 78 20.50 0.86 1.68
N VAL A 79 20.78 1.63 2.73
CA VAL A 79 20.86 1.14 4.10
C VAL A 79 20.08 2.09 5.00
N THR A 80 19.11 1.58 5.75
CA THR A 80 18.42 2.33 6.80
C THR A 80 19.29 2.39 8.05
N VAL A 81 19.46 3.61 8.57
CA VAL A 81 20.08 3.87 9.87
C VAL A 81 18.98 4.20 10.85
N HIS A 82 18.88 3.34 11.86
CA HIS A 82 18.00 3.48 13.00
C HIS A 82 18.58 4.47 14.01
N GLY A 83 17.76 5.43 14.43
CA GLY A 83 18.02 6.27 15.60
C GLY A 83 16.72 6.65 16.27
N ASP A 84 16.75 6.82 17.59
CA ASP A 84 15.62 7.35 18.35
C ASP A 84 15.34 8.82 17.98
N ALA A 85 14.27 9.39 18.52
CA ALA A 85 13.94 10.79 18.29
C ALA A 85 15.12 11.71 18.68
N GLY A 86 15.60 12.50 17.72
CA GLY A 86 16.76 13.39 17.90
C GLY A 86 18.13 12.74 17.63
N ALA A 87 18.18 11.41 17.45
CA ALA A 87 19.34 10.71 16.91
C ALA A 87 19.29 10.65 15.38
N LEU A 88 20.38 10.19 14.76
CA LEU A 88 20.43 10.03 13.31
C LEU A 88 19.47 8.92 12.86
N ALA A 89 18.41 9.31 12.16
CA ALA A 89 17.46 8.40 11.51
C ALA A 89 17.35 8.78 10.03
N GLN A 90 18.01 8.00 9.16
CA GLN A 90 18.17 8.31 7.73
C GLN A 90 18.29 7.05 6.88
N VAL A 91 18.17 7.20 5.57
CA VAL A 91 18.59 6.18 4.60
C VAL A 91 19.89 6.64 3.96
N PHE A 92 20.88 5.76 3.88
CA PHE A 92 22.13 6.03 3.19
C PHE A 92 22.17 5.29 1.86
N ALA A 93 22.69 5.96 0.83
CA ALA A 93 23.05 5.30 -0.43
C ALA A 93 24.53 4.91 -0.42
N ILE A 94 24.83 3.76 -1.03
CA ILE A 94 26.19 3.28 -1.27
C ILE A 94 26.31 2.96 -2.75
N ASP A 95 27.39 3.43 -3.37
CA ASP A 95 27.65 3.16 -4.79
C ASP A 95 28.26 1.77 -5.02
N GLY A 96 28.47 1.39 -6.28
CA GLY A 96 29.03 0.09 -6.65
C GLY A 96 30.48 -0.13 -6.23
N SER A 97 31.19 0.93 -5.84
CA SER A 97 32.53 0.82 -5.25
C SER A 97 32.52 0.61 -3.73
N GLY A 98 31.34 0.72 -3.10
CA GLY A 98 31.20 0.70 -1.65
C GLY A 98 31.32 2.07 -0.99
N LYS A 99 31.42 3.16 -1.76
CA LYS A 99 31.48 4.52 -1.22
C LYS A 99 30.10 4.94 -0.73
N VAL A 100 30.03 5.42 0.50
CA VAL A 100 28.82 6.03 1.06
C VAL A 100 28.59 7.39 0.40
N LEU A 101 27.43 7.56 -0.25
CA LEU A 101 27.05 8.79 -0.95
C LEU A 101 26.35 9.79 -0.03
N GLY A 102 25.83 9.32 1.10
CA GLY A 102 25.29 10.16 2.18
C GLY A 102 23.89 9.75 2.60
N PRO A 103 23.30 10.45 3.59
CA PRO A 103 21.88 10.37 3.84
C PRO A 103 21.13 10.90 2.62
N VAL A 104 20.11 10.19 2.16
CA VAL A 104 19.39 10.54 0.92
C VAL A 104 17.98 11.05 1.16
N LEU A 105 17.44 11.00 2.39
CA LEU A 105 16.10 11.50 2.64
C LEU A 105 16.14 13.02 2.83
N GLY A 106 15.35 13.73 2.03
CA GLY A 106 15.14 15.16 2.16
C GLY A 106 14.40 15.55 3.44
N PRO A 107 14.31 16.85 3.75
CA PRO A 107 13.60 17.33 4.92
C PRO A 107 12.11 17.00 4.86
N ILE A 108 11.53 16.66 6.01
CA ILE A 108 10.07 16.49 6.17
C ILE A 108 9.45 17.79 6.72
N PRO A 109 8.15 18.05 6.48
CA PRO A 109 7.47 19.24 7.01
C PRO A 109 7.52 19.29 8.54
N ALA A 110 7.68 20.48 9.12
CA ALA A 110 7.77 20.66 10.59
C ALA A 110 6.53 20.17 11.38
N LYS A 111 5.38 20.01 10.70
CA LYS A 111 4.17 19.45 11.29
C LYS A 111 4.22 17.93 11.45
N GLU A 112 5.09 17.25 10.72
CA GLU A 112 5.31 15.82 10.85
C GLU A 112 6.25 15.56 12.03
N PRO A 113 6.01 14.53 12.86
CA PRO A 113 7.01 14.07 13.82
C PRO A 113 8.36 13.82 13.11
N PRO A 114 9.51 14.12 13.75
CA PRO A 114 10.83 13.85 13.17
C PRO A 114 11.00 12.40 12.71
N LEU A 115 11.91 12.17 11.75
CA LEU A 115 12.34 10.81 11.43
C LEU A 115 12.93 10.17 12.67
N SER A 116 12.48 8.97 12.99
CA SER A 116 12.96 8.16 14.09
C SER A 116 12.63 6.71 13.81
N GLU A 117 13.43 5.80 14.38
CA GLU A 117 13.21 4.36 14.34
C GLU A 117 12.89 3.83 12.94
N LEU A 118 13.64 4.33 11.94
CA LEU A 118 13.53 3.83 10.58
C LEU A 118 13.96 2.36 10.55
N ARG A 119 13.22 1.54 9.80
CA ARG A 119 13.44 0.10 9.66
C ARG A 119 13.37 -0.29 8.20
N GLY A 120 12.25 -0.85 7.79
CA GLY A 120 11.97 -1.27 6.43
C GLY A 120 11.98 -0.13 5.43
N MET A 121 12.23 -0.48 4.17
CA MET A 121 12.09 0.41 3.04
C MET A 121 11.81 -0.39 1.78
N GLU A 122 11.16 0.25 0.80
CA GLU A 122 10.84 -0.32 -0.50
C GLU A 122 11.07 0.73 -1.59
N ILE A 123 11.80 0.36 -2.64
CA ILE A 123 11.85 1.17 -3.87
C ILE A 123 10.66 0.78 -4.71
N LEU A 124 9.76 1.73 -4.88
CA LEU A 124 8.50 1.53 -5.54
C LEU A 124 8.68 1.52 -7.07
N GLY A 125 7.72 0.96 -7.78
CA GLY A 125 7.71 0.82 -9.23
C GLY A 125 7.88 2.13 -9.99
N ASN A 126 7.42 3.24 -9.40
CA ASN A 126 7.57 4.59 -9.95
C ASN A 126 8.91 5.27 -9.57
N GLY A 127 9.82 4.55 -8.90
CA GLY A 127 11.12 5.03 -8.43
C GLY A 127 11.09 5.78 -7.09
N ASP A 128 9.92 5.96 -6.48
CA ASP A 128 9.78 6.53 -5.15
C ASP A 128 10.35 5.56 -4.09
N LEU A 129 10.75 6.09 -2.95
CA LEU A 129 11.24 5.32 -1.82
C LEU A 129 10.22 5.42 -0.68
N ALA A 130 9.57 4.32 -0.35
CA ALA A 130 8.79 4.19 0.87
C ALA A 130 9.73 3.79 2.02
N VAL A 131 9.65 4.49 3.16
CA VAL A 131 10.46 4.23 4.35
C VAL A 131 9.54 4.06 5.56
N MET A 132 9.79 3.00 6.32
CA MET A 132 9.01 2.64 7.49
C MET A 132 9.62 3.27 8.75
N SER A 133 8.86 4.14 9.42
CA SER A 133 9.13 4.59 10.80
C SER A 133 8.42 3.66 11.77
N ALA A 134 9.17 2.83 12.49
CA ALA A 134 8.63 1.81 13.40
C ALA A 134 8.25 2.37 14.78
N LYS A 135 8.37 3.69 15.01
CA LYS A 135 8.11 4.30 16.31
C LYS A 135 6.71 3.94 16.82
N SER A 136 6.59 3.30 17.98
CA SER A 136 5.32 2.76 18.49
C SER A 136 4.15 3.76 18.45
N GLU A 137 4.38 5.00 18.88
CA GLU A 137 3.36 6.05 18.95
C GLU A 137 3.20 6.86 17.67
N SER A 138 4.05 6.63 16.67
CA SER A 138 4.02 7.34 15.38
C SER A 138 4.43 6.42 14.22
N THR A 139 3.94 5.18 14.27
CA THR A 139 4.22 4.16 13.26
C THR A 139 3.63 4.63 11.94
N ARG A 140 4.45 4.74 10.88
CA ARG A 140 4.00 5.33 9.61
C ARG A 140 4.95 5.09 8.45
N VAL A 141 4.37 4.89 7.26
CA VAL A 141 5.10 4.80 6.00
C VAL A 141 5.21 6.20 5.41
N ILE A 142 6.45 6.61 5.12
CA ILE A 142 6.76 7.92 4.55
C ILE A 142 7.32 7.70 3.15
N VAL A 143 6.78 8.41 2.17
CA VAL A 143 7.19 8.30 0.77
C VAL A 143 8.06 9.49 0.41
N PHE A 144 9.20 9.19 -0.18
CA PHE A 144 10.12 10.13 -0.78
C PHE A 144 10.17 9.91 -2.28
N GLY A 145 10.38 10.97 -3.05
CA GLY A 145 10.44 10.91 -4.51
C GLY A 145 11.63 10.15 -5.06
N THR A 146 11.72 10.14 -6.40
CA THR A 146 12.95 9.83 -7.12
C THR A 146 14.09 10.77 -6.66
N PRO A 147 15.35 10.30 -6.70
CA PRO A 147 16.48 11.13 -6.28
C PRO A 147 16.65 12.31 -7.24
N ASP A 148 16.93 13.49 -6.70
CA ASP A 148 17.35 14.65 -7.48
C ASP A 148 18.69 14.35 -8.17
N ASP A 149 18.77 14.49 -9.50
CA ASP A 149 19.93 14.09 -10.30
C ASP A 149 21.24 14.77 -9.88
N ARG A 150 21.15 15.97 -9.29
CA ARG A 150 22.32 16.75 -8.90
C ARG A 150 22.80 16.41 -7.49
N THR A 151 21.88 16.14 -6.57
CA THR A 151 22.19 16.02 -5.14
C THR A 151 22.04 14.60 -4.62
N GLY A 152 21.33 13.71 -5.32
CA GLY A 152 20.96 12.38 -4.87
C GLY A 152 19.89 12.38 -3.77
N ILE A 153 19.41 13.56 -3.35
CA ILE A 153 18.41 13.69 -2.29
C ILE A 153 17.04 13.33 -2.85
N ARG A 154 16.33 12.46 -2.14
CA ARG A 154 14.95 12.08 -2.40
C ARG A 154 14.02 13.04 -1.65
N PRO A 155 13.20 13.85 -2.34
CA PRO A 155 12.35 14.84 -1.68
C PRO A 155 11.19 14.17 -0.96
N TYR A 156 10.79 14.69 0.21
CA TYR A 156 9.55 14.23 0.87
C TYR A 156 8.35 14.44 -0.06
N LYS A 157 7.49 13.42 -0.18
CA LYS A 157 6.21 13.50 -0.89
C LYS A 157 5.04 13.51 0.09
N ALA A 158 4.95 12.47 0.94
CA ALA A 158 3.83 12.32 1.85
C ALA A 158 4.14 11.32 2.98
N THR A 159 3.52 11.50 4.13
CA THR A 159 3.19 10.39 5.03
C THR A 159 2.02 9.63 4.41
N TRP A 160 2.27 8.44 3.90
CA TRP A 160 1.32 7.67 3.10
C TRP A 160 0.37 6.84 3.98
N ILE A 161 0.89 6.17 5.00
CA ILE A 161 0.13 5.33 5.92
C ILE A 161 0.54 5.74 7.32
N SER A 162 -0.44 5.95 8.20
CA SER A 162 -0.20 6.18 9.63
C SER A 162 -0.94 5.14 10.45
N GLY A 163 -0.30 4.66 11.51
CA GLY A 163 -0.96 3.94 12.60
C GLY A 163 -1.84 4.87 13.45
N GLY A 164 -2.41 4.32 14.51
CA GLY A 164 -3.27 5.04 15.46
C GLY A 164 -4.70 4.50 15.46
N THR A 165 -5.64 5.25 16.05
CA THR A 165 -7.00 4.76 16.30
C THR A 165 -7.78 4.34 15.05
N ALA A 166 -7.51 4.99 13.90
CA ALA A 166 -8.10 4.63 12.61
C ALA A 166 -7.40 3.46 11.89
N ASN A 167 -6.28 2.98 12.44
CA ASN A 167 -5.48 1.87 11.90
C ASN A 167 -4.82 1.11 13.07
N PRO A 168 -5.64 0.50 13.95
CA PRO A 168 -5.18 -0.03 15.24
C PRO A 168 -4.25 -1.23 15.10
N GLY A 169 -4.34 -2.00 14.01
CA GLY A 169 -3.45 -3.12 13.75
C GLY A 169 -2.00 -2.72 13.42
N MET A 170 -1.75 -1.47 13.03
CA MET A 170 -0.43 -0.99 12.61
C MET A 170 0.37 -0.40 13.77
N VAL A 171 0.96 -1.28 14.57
CA VAL A 171 1.77 -0.90 15.73
C VAL A 171 3.16 -1.50 15.61
N HIS A 172 4.16 -0.64 15.72
CA HIS A 172 5.57 -1.03 15.74
C HIS A 172 5.91 -1.87 14.50
N THR A 173 5.62 -1.32 13.32
CA THR A 173 5.77 -1.99 12.03
C THR A 173 7.22 -2.01 11.57
N TYR A 174 7.73 -3.18 11.18
CA TYR A 174 9.16 -3.36 10.87
C TYR A 174 9.45 -3.28 9.38
N GLN A 175 8.65 -3.94 8.55
CA GLN A 175 8.87 -4.00 7.11
C GLN A 175 7.56 -3.81 6.35
N ILE A 176 7.71 -3.29 5.14
CA ILE A 176 6.67 -3.16 4.13
C ILE A 176 7.08 -3.89 2.86
N ALA A 177 6.10 -4.35 2.10
CA ALA A 177 6.29 -4.89 0.76
C ALA A 177 5.07 -4.60 -0.08
N VAL A 178 5.24 -4.36 -1.38
CA VAL A 178 4.12 -4.29 -2.31
C VAL A 178 3.90 -5.69 -2.89
N GLY A 179 2.68 -6.18 -2.78
CA GLY A 179 2.28 -7.46 -3.35
C GLY A 179 1.93 -7.33 -4.83
N PRO A 180 1.81 -8.47 -5.54
CA PRO A 180 1.50 -8.50 -6.98
C PRO A 180 0.12 -7.94 -7.36
N ASP A 181 -0.73 -7.70 -6.37
CA ASP A 181 -2.03 -7.03 -6.49
C ASP A 181 -1.94 -5.50 -6.35
N GLY A 182 -0.71 -4.98 -6.27
CA GLY A 182 -0.39 -3.58 -6.02
C GLY A 182 -0.76 -3.08 -4.63
N SER A 183 -1.10 -3.96 -3.67
CA SER A 183 -1.38 -3.56 -2.28
C SER A 183 -0.10 -3.54 -1.47
N LEU A 184 -0.01 -2.64 -0.48
CA LEU A 184 1.10 -2.66 0.48
C LEU A 184 0.75 -3.54 1.66
N TYR A 185 1.68 -4.41 2.04
CA TYR A 185 1.62 -5.29 3.19
C TYR A 185 2.63 -4.83 4.23
N ALA A 186 2.26 -4.86 5.50
CA ALA A 186 3.06 -4.34 6.60
C ALA A 186 3.14 -5.34 7.75
N SER A 187 4.35 -5.65 8.24
CA SER A 187 4.55 -6.59 9.35
C SER A 187 4.60 -5.85 10.69
N ASN A 188 3.62 -6.10 11.56
CA ASN A 188 3.42 -5.39 12.82
C ASN A 188 3.88 -6.22 14.02
N GLN A 189 4.90 -5.75 14.74
CA GLN A 189 5.49 -6.51 15.84
C GLN A 189 4.53 -6.65 17.01
N ASP A 190 3.93 -5.55 17.46
CA ASP A 190 3.23 -5.54 18.74
C ASP A 190 1.82 -6.15 18.64
N THR A 191 1.20 -6.09 17.46
CA THR A 191 -0.10 -6.71 17.20
C THR A 191 0.01 -8.15 16.67
N ASN A 192 1.21 -8.60 16.27
CA ASN A 192 1.43 -9.89 15.61
C ASN A 192 0.60 -10.08 14.33
N THR A 193 0.46 -9.02 13.53
CA THR A 193 -0.37 -9.03 12.32
C THR A 193 0.42 -8.67 11.07
N ILE A 194 -0.12 -9.09 9.92
CA ILE A 194 0.17 -8.46 8.64
C ILE A 194 -1.03 -7.60 8.27
N THR A 195 -0.86 -6.28 8.24
CA THR A 195 -1.90 -5.36 7.76
C THR A 195 -1.71 -5.08 6.27
N ARG A 196 -2.81 -4.74 5.60
CA ARG A 196 -2.86 -4.54 4.15
C ARG A 196 -3.48 -3.18 3.81
N TYR A 197 -2.89 -2.49 2.85
CA TYR A 197 -3.26 -1.13 2.44
C TYR A 197 -3.38 -1.00 0.92
N HIS A 198 -4.25 -0.09 0.48
CA HIS A 198 -4.38 0.23 -0.94
C HIS A 198 -3.08 0.85 -1.49
N GLY A 199 -2.65 0.43 -2.68
CA GLY A 199 -1.42 0.90 -3.35
C GLY A 199 -1.41 2.37 -3.78
N LEU A 200 -0.21 2.85 -4.13
CA LEU A 200 0.11 4.27 -4.42
C LEU A 200 -0.60 4.85 -5.67
N GLY A 201 -1.18 4.01 -6.51
CA GLY A 201 -1.95 4.42 -7.70
C GLY A 201 -3.47 4.44 -7.51
N ARG A 202 -3.99 4.10 -6.33
CA ARG A 202 -5.45 3.99 -6.10
C ARG A 202 -5.99 5.27 -5.45
N GLY A 203 -7.26 5.62 -5.71
CA GLY A 203 -7.89 6.83 -5.14
C GLY A 203 -7.96 6.83 -3.60
N ASN A 204 -7.80 5.67 -2.99
CA ASN A 204 -7.75 5.45 -1.55
C ASN A 204 -6.37 4.94 -1.08
N ALA A 205 -5.30 5.29 -1.79
CA ALA A 205 -3.93 4.91 -1.46
C ALA A 205 -3.63 5.09 0.04
N GLY A 206 -3.04 4.06 0.64
CA GLY A 206 -2.60 4.05 2.04
C GLY A 206 -3.72 3.86 3.06
N LYS A 207 -4.99 3.75 2.62
CA LYS A 207 -6.07 3.36 3.51
C LYS A 207 -6.02 1.85 3.77
N PRO A 208 -6.33 1.40 5.00
CA PRO A 208 -6.48 -0.02 5.30
C PRO A 208 -7.51 -0.65 4.36
N LEU A 209 -7.21 -1.84 3.84
CA LEU A 209 -8.23 -2.65 3.20
C LEU A 209 -9.16 -3.27 4.26
N PRO A 210 -10.42 -3.59 3.89
CA PRO A 210 -11.28 -4.39 4.74
C PRO A 210 -10.62 -5.70 5.14
N VAL A 211 -10.93 -6.18 6.35
CA VAL A 211 -10.60 -7.54 6.76
C VAL A 211 -11.30 -8.49 5.79
N ALA A 212 -10.58 -9.50 5.30
CA ALA A 212 -11.18 -10.50 4.41
C ALA A 212 -12.31 -11.22 5.17
N SER A 213 -13.43 -11.47 4.49
CA SER A 213 -14.64 -12.04 5.13
C SER A 213 -14.35 -13.36 5.88
N GLY A 214 -13.48 -14.21 5.33
CA GLY A 214 -13.04 -15.46 5.98
C GLY A 214 -12.17 -15.26 7.24
N LEU A 215 -11.80 -14.02 7.57
CA LEU A 215 -11.05 -13.64 8.77
C LEU A 215 -11.87 -12.82 9.77
N GLU A 216 -13.11 -12.43 9.44
CA GLU A 216 -13.95 -11.59 10.30
C GLU A 216 -14.22 -12.23 11.68
N ASP A 217 -14.37 -13.56 11.70
CA ASP A 217 -14.62 -14.35 12.92
C ASP A 217 -13.41 -14.37 13.88
N PHE A 218 -12.22 -13.97 13.43
CA PHE A 218 -11.02 -13.85 14.28
C PHE A 218 -10.97 -12.53 15.05
N GLY A 219 -11.97 -11.65 14.89
CA GLY A 219 -12.10 -10.37 15.60
C GLY A 219 -11.38 -9.20 14.94
N THR A 220 -11.42 -8.02 15.58
CA THR A 220 -10.71 -6.82 15.10
C THR A 220 -9.20 -6.98 15.29
N LEU A 221 -8.47 -7.09 14.17
CA LEU A 221 -7.05 -6.82 14.05
C LEU A 221 -6.81 -5.30 13.95
#